data_AF-A0A535XP67-F1
#
_entry.id   AF-A0A535XP67-F1
#
_cell.length_a   1.000
_cell.length_b   1.000
_cell.length_c   1.000
_cell.angle_alpha   90.00
_cell.angle_beta   90.00
_cell.angle_gamma   90.00
#
_symmetry.space_group_name_H-M   'P 1'
#
loop_
_entity.id
_entity.type
_entity.pdbx_description
1 polymer ?
#
loop_
_entity_poly.entity_id
_entity_poly.type
_entity_poly.pdbx_seq_one_letter_code
_entity_poly.pdbx_strand_id
1 'polypeptide(L)'
;MQGRRRQAAPQLPGPRLQGAAAGLPRRRCRRQHQHERAPAPDAKAFNDPAGGKAAADQLLSQNPDIDVLFQVAGKTGNGVLQSACDHNIHAIGVDVDQFVSTPDTAKCTVVSAEKKLTKAVSDAIQRINSKTDKGGTIPLDITTDSVGLSPFHDSQSMITPDIQAKIDAAIKGLKDGTIKACVETPFGSCDNKNGQPPA
;
A
#
# COMPACT_ATOMS: atom_id res chain seq x y z
N MET A 1 -66.83 -26.17 -51.54
CA MET A 1 -66.18 -27.23 -50.75
C MET A 1 -64.68 -27.06 -50.81
N GLN A 2 -63.99 -27.50 -49.74
CA GLN A 2 -62.53 -27.58 -49.54
C GLN A 2 -61.85 -26.30 -49.04
N GLY A 3 -61.84 -26.20 -47.70
CA GLY A 3 -61.02 -25.27 -46.95
C GLY A 3 -59.54 -25.64 -47.03
N ARG A 4 -58.69 -24.61 -47.18
CA ARG A 4 -57.24 -24.76 -47.02
C ARG A 4 -56.86 -24.41 -45.58
N ARG A 5 -56.42 -25.45 -44.87
CA ARG A 5 -55.88 -25.40 -43.50
C ARG A 5 -54.65 -24.49 -43.48
N ARG A 6 -54.61 -23.54 -42.54
CA ARG A 6 -53.38 -22.84 -42.16
C ARG A 6 -52.42 -23.86 -41.54
N GLN A 7 -51.26 -24.05 -42.14
CA GLN A 7 -50.18 -24.82 -41.52
C GLN A 7 -49.48 -23.92 -40.49
N ALA A 8 -49.45 -24.38 -39.24
CA ALA A 8 -48.71 -23.74 -38.16
C ALA A 8 -47.22 -24.04 -38.30
N ALA A 9 -46.38 -23.01 -38.12
CA ALA A 9 -44.93 -23.15 -38.09
C ALA A 9 -44.47 -23.97 -36.86
N PRO A 10 -43.41 -24.79 -36.97
CA PRO A 10 -42.88 -25.54 -35.84
C PRO A 10 -42.20 -24.60 -34.84
N GLN A 11 -42.62 -24.67 -33.58
CA GLN A 11 -42.02 -23.94 -32.47
C GLN A 11 -40.64 -24.52 -32.16
N LEU A 12 -39.61 -23.67 -32.17
CA LEU A 12 -38.27 -24.00 -31.69
C LEU A 12 -38.29 -24.03 -30.14
N PRO A 13 -37.65 -25.02 -29.50
CA PRO A 13 -37.59 -25.09 -28.04
C PRO A 13 -36.72 -23.96 -27.49
N GLY A 14 -37.35 -23.04 -26.75
CA GLY A 14 -36.66 -21.97 -26.04
C GLY A 14 -35.73 -22.51 -24.94
N PRO A 15 -34.57 -21.89 -24.71
CA PRO A 15 -33.68 -22.28 -23.63
C PRO A 15 -34.32 -21.93 -22.27
N ARG A 16 -34.26 -22.90 -21.36
CA ARG A 16 -34.75 -22.84 -19.98
C ARG A 16 -34.06 -21.68 -19.23
N LEU A 17 -34.84 -20.74 -18.74
CA LEU A 17 -34.43 -19.80 -17.69
C LEU A 17 -34.31 -20.57 -16.36
N GLN A 18 -33.11 -21.07 -16.07
CA GLN A 18 -32.69 -21.40 -14.71
C GLN A 18 -31.80 -20.28 -14.19
N GLY A 19 -32.06 -19.90 -12.94
CA GLY A 19 -31.62 -18.64 -12.35
C GLY A 19 -30.12 -18.44 -12.23
N ALA A 20 -29.74 -17.18 -12.26
CA ALA A 20 -28.55 -16.65 -11.60
C ALA A 20 -28.87 -15.19 -11.25
N ALA A 21 -29.19 -14.94 -9.98
CA ALA A 21 -29.12 -13.59 -9.44
C ALA A 21 -27.71 -13.07 -9.73
N ALA A 22 -27.63 -11.89 -10.36
CA ALA A 22 -26.40 -11.25 -10.78
C ALA A 22 -25.48 -11.01 -9.57
N GLY A 23 -24.59 -11.98 -9.32
CA GLY A 23 -23.43 -11.80 -8.47
C GLY A 23 -22.37 -11.05 -9.26
N LEU A 24 -22.25 -9.73 -9.04
CA LEU A 24 -21.04 -9.03 -9.43
C LEU A 24 -19.84 -9.77 -8.80
N PRO A 25 -18.78 -10.08 -9.55
CA PRO A 25 -17.60 -10.69 -8.96
C PRO A 25 -17.02 -9.69 -7.97
N ARG A 26 -17.11 -10.01 -6.67
CA ARG A 26 -16.31 -9.38 -5.64
C ARG A 26 -14.86 -9.63 -6.03
N ARG A 27 -14.20 -8.63 -6.63
CA ARG A 27 -12.74 -8.63 -6.80
C ARG A 27 -12.17 -8.71 -5.38
N ARG A 28 -11.80 -9.91 -4.96
CA ARG A 28 -11.04 -10.09 -3.73
C ARG A 28 -9.71 -9.42 -4.01
N CYS A 29 -9.33 -8.45 -3.20
CA CYS A 29 -7.94 -8.00 -3.11
C CYS A 29 -7.13 -9.26 -2.79
N ARG A 30 -6.51 -9.88 -3.80
CA ARG A 30 -5.63 -11.03 -3.60
C ARG A 30 -4.35 -10.45 -3.01
N ARG A 31 -4.19 -10.53 -1.69
CA ARG A 31 -2.94 -10.19 -1.02
C ARG A 31 -1.86 -11.16 -1.52
N GLN A 32 -1.10 -10.75 -2.53
CA GLN A 32 0.16 -11.39 -2.88
C GLN A 32 1.26 -10.61 -2.18
N HIS A 33 1.66 -11.08 -1.00
CA HIS A 33 2.85 -10.60 -0.32
C HIS A 33 4.04 -11.35 -0.91
N GLN A 34 4.80 -10.72 -1.80
CA GLN A 34 6.10 -11.23 -2.23
C GLN A 34 7.20 -10.53 -1.44
N HIS A 35 7.81 -11.27 -0.51
CA HIS A 35 9.10 -10.90 0.06
C HIS A 35 10.18 -11.48 -0.85
N GLU A 36 10.59 -10.73 -1.88
CA GLU A 36 11.84 -11.05 -2.57
C GLU A 36 13.00 -10.69 -1.64
N ARG A 37 13.56 -11.71 -0.99
CA ARG A 37 14.75 -11.58 -0.16
C ARG A 37 15.94 -11.40 -1.09
N ALA A 38 16.40 -10.15 -1.27
CA ALA A 38 17.69 -9.91 -1.90
C ALA A 38 18.79 -10.70 -1.13
N PRO A 39 19.77 -11.30 -1.81
CA PRO A 39 20.93 -11.90 -1.15
C PRO A 39 21.72 -10.85 -0.35
N ALA A 40 22.62 -11.30 0.54
CA ALA A 40 23.44 -10.54 1.52
C ALA A 40 23.90 -9.12 1.08
N PRO A 41 24.13 -8.17 2.02
CA PRO A 41 24.05 -6.73 1.76
C PRO A 41 25.03 -6.31 0.67
N ASP A 42 24.51 -6.14 -0.53
CA ASP A 42 25.23 -5.52 -1.63
C ASP A 42 25.24 -3.99 -1.41
N ALA A 43 26.20 -3.28 -1.98
CA ALA A 43 26.23 -1.81 -1.92
C ALA A 43 25.00 -1.16 -2.60
N LYS A 44 24.17 -1.97 -3.26
CA LYS A 44 22.99 -1.59 -4.04
C LYS A 44 21.72 -1.54 -3.20
N ALA A 45 21.52 -2.41 -2.21
CA ALA A 45 20.39 -2.53 -1.29
C ALA A 45 19.29 -1.45 -1.43
N PHE A 46 19.35 -0.39 -0.63
CA PHE A 46 18.40 0.73 -0.62
C PHE A 46 18.78 1.88 -1.57
N ASN A 47 19.76 1.67 -2.45
CA ASN A 47 20.41 2.68 -3.30
C ASN A 47 20.45 2.29 -4.80
N ASP A 48 19.55 1.42 -5.28
CA ASP A 48 19.51 0.94 -6.67
C ASP A 48 18.13 1.15 -7.33
N PRO A 49 17.80 2.38 -7.77
CA PRO A 49 16.54 2.64 -8.47
C PRO A 49 16.32 1.76 -9.69
N ALA A 50 17.38 1.45 -10.46
CA ALA A 50 17.26 0.61 -11.65
C ALA A 50 16.85 -0.83 -11.28
N GLY A 51 17.45 -1.39 -10.23
CA GLY A 51 17.07 -2.69 -9.69
C GLY A 51 15.63 -2.71 -9.16
N GLY A 52 15.23 -1.66 -8.43
CA GLY A 52 13.85 -1.51 -7.93
C GLY A 52 12.82 -1.48 -9.05
N LYS A 53 13.09 -0.75 -10.14
CA LYS A 53 12.21 -0.72 -11.32
C LYS A 53 12.12 -2.09 -11.98
N ALA A 54 13.26 -2.75 -12.22
CA ALA A 54 13.29 -4.05 -12.87
C ALA A 54 12.51 -5.11 -12.08
N ALA A 55 12.65 -5.13 -10.75
CA ALA A 55 11.90 -6.02 -9.87
C ALA A 55 10.39 -5.73 -9.92
N ALA A 56 9.99 -4.46 -9.89
CA ALA A 56 8.59 -4.06 -10.00
C ALA A 56 8.00 -4.44 -11.37
N ASP A 57 8.70 -4.17 -12.47
CA ASP A 57 8.27 -4.54 -13.83
C ASP A 57 8.09 -6.06 -13.94
N GLN A 58 9.00 -6.85 -13.35
CA GLN A 58 8.90 -8.31 -13.31
C GLN A 58 7.69 -8.76 -12.49
N LEU A 59 7.46 -8.18 -11.30
CA LEU A 59 6.33 -8.49 -10.44
C LEU A 59 4.99 -8.22 -11.17
N LEU A 60 4.87 -7.07 -11.83
CA LEU A 60 3.69 -6.70 -12.60
C LEU A 60 3.49 -7.57 -13.83
N SER A 61 4.58 -7.98 -14.50
CA SER A 61 4.52 -8.91 -15.63
C SER A 61 3.98 -10.27 -15.23
N GLN A 62 4.33 -10.75 -14.03
CA GLN A 62 3.85 -12.02 -13.49
C GLN A 62 2.44 -11.92 -12.87
N ASN A 63 2.02 -10.73 -12.46
CA ASN A 63 0.78 -10.48 -11.73
C ASN A 63 0.08 -9.24 -12.30
N PRO A 64 -0.53 -9.35 -13.50
CA PRO A 64 -1.12 -8.21 -14.20
C PRO A 64 -2.36 -7.62 -13.50
N ASP A 65 -2.89 -8.29 -12.47
CA ASP A 65 -4.04 -7.83 -11.67
C ASP A 65 -3.62 -6.92 -10.49
N ILE A 66 -2.34 -6.57 -10.34
CA ILE A 66 -1.87 -5.63 -9.31
C ILE A 66 -2.29 -4.21 -9.70
N ASP A 67 -3.11 -3.58 -8.86
CA ASP A 67 -3.59 -2.20 -9.06
C ASP A 67 -2.77 -1.16 -8.26
N VAL A 68 -1.98 -1.60 -7.28
CA VAL A 68 -1.23 -0.72 -6.36
C VAL A 68 0.13 -1.34 -6.00
N LEU A 69 1.20 -0.55 -6.09
CA LEU A 69 2.53 -0.89 -5.53
C LEU A 69 2.83 -0.09 -4.27
N PHE A 70 3.22 -0.76 -3.19
CA PHE A 70 3.71 -0.12 -1.97
C PHE A 70 5.20 -0.39 -1.82
N GLN A 71 6.03 0.64 -1.96
CA GLN A 71 7.49 0.50 -1.95
C GLN A 71 8.04 0.76 -0.54
N VAL A 72 8.92 -0.12 -0.04
CA VAL A 72 9.59 0.04 1.26
C VAL A 72 11.11 -0.16 1.09
N ALA A 73 11.70 0.60 0.18
CA ALA A 73 13.04 0.30 -0.34
C ALA A 73 13.99 1.51 -0.44
N GLY A 74 13.79 2.58 0.34
CA GLY A 74 14.67 3.76 0.27
C GLY A 74 14.75 4.34 -1.15
N LYS A 75 15.96 4.69 -1.64
CA LYS A 75 16.14 5.20 -3.01
C LYS A 75 15.82 4.15 -4.08
N THR A 76 16.06 2.87 -3.82
CA THR A 76 15.63 1.75 -4.70
C THR A 76 14.13 1.85 -5.00
N GLY A 77 13.35 2.23 -3.98
CA GLY A 77 11.92 2.48 -4.07
C GLY A 77 11.48 3.48 -5.11
N ASN A 78 12.33 4.46 -5.46
CA ASN A 78 11.99 5.44 -6.50
C ASN A 78 11.82 4.77 -7.87
N GLY A 79 12.57 3.69 -8.15
CA GLY A 79 12.35 2.89 -9.37
C GLY A 79 11.03 2.13 -9.36
N VAL A 80 10.57 1.68 -8.18
CA VAL A 80 9.26 1.05 -8.02
C VAL A 80 8.14 2.06 -8.32
N LEU A 81 8.27 3.31 -7.86
CA LEU A 81 7.33 4.39 -8.19
C LEU A 81 7.30 4.67 -9.70
N GLN A 82 8.48 4.67 -10.36
CA GLN A 82 8.57 4.82 -11.81
C GLN A 82 7.82 3.70 -12.54
N SER A 83 8.04 2.44 -12.13
CA SER A 83 7.32 1.28 -12.70
C SER A 83 5.80 1.42 -12.54
N ALA A 84 5.31 1.80 -11.36
CA ALA A 84 3.88 2.02 -11.15
C ALA A 84 3.30 3.06 -12.13
N CYS A 85 4.01 4.18 -12.29
CA CYS A 85 3.65 5.25 -13.22
C CYS A 85 3.68 4.81 -14.69
N ASP A 86 4.68 4.03 -15.11
CA ASP A 86 4.82 3.50 -16.47
C ASP A 86 3.68 2.52 -16.81
N HIS A 87 3.30 1.70 -15.83
CA HIS A 87 2.21 0.73 -15.94
C HIS A 87 0.82 1.33 -15.68
N ASN A 88 0.72 2.63 -15.41
CA ASN A 88 -0.52 3.36 -15.13
C ASN A 88 -1.31 2.78 -13.94
N ILE A 89 -0.61 2.32 -12.90
CA ILE A 89 -1.19 1.86 -11.63
C ILE A 89 -0.82 2.81 -10.49
N HIS A 90 -1.47 2.65 -9.34
CA HIS A 90 -1.22 3.53 -8.20
C HIS A 90 0.02 3.09 -7.40
N ALA A 91 0.62 4.04 -6.70
CA ALA A 91 1.75 3.80 -5.82
C ALA A 91 1.53 4.41 -4.43
N ILE A 92 2.10 3.76 -3.42
CA ILE A 92 2.21 4.27 -2.06
C ILE A 92 3.70 4.47 -1.76
N GLY A 93 4.06 5.69 -1.35
CA GLY A 93 5.42 6.05 -0.96
C GLY A 93 5.73 5.80 0.53
N VAL A 94 6.97 6.03 0.94
CA VAL A 94 7.42 5.92 2.35
C VAL A 94 8.36 7.04 2.77
N ASP A 95 8.50 7.17 4.09
CA ASP A 95 9.44 8.01 4.84
C ASP A 95 9.15 9.51 4.73
N VAL A 96 9.01 10.03 3.52
CA VAL A 96 8.66 11.43 3.23
C VAL A 96 7.46 11.50 2.29
N ASP A 97 6.90 12.68 2.12
CA ASP A 97 5.92 12.95 1.07
C ASP A 97 6.57 12.81 -0.33
N GLN A 98 6.46 11.62 -0.92
CA GLN A 98 7.05 11.31 -2.21
C GLN A 98 6.28 11.90 -3.40
N PHE A 99 5.07 12.40 -3.20
CA PHE A 99 4.44 13.23 -4.23
C PHE A 99 5.28 14.51 -4.45
N VAL A 100 5.76 15.12 -3.36
CA VAL A 100 6.60 16.32 -3.41
C VAL A 100 8.07 15.99 -3.70
N SER A 101 8.62 14.96 -3.07
CA SER A 101 10.06 14.66 -3.18
C SER A 101 10.45 13.90 -4.45
N THR A 102 9.50 13.29 -5.16
CA THR A 102 9.71 12.63 -6.46
C THR A 102 8.69 13.10 -7.50
N PRO A 103 8.82 14.33 -8.01
CA PRO A 103 7.80 14.96 -8.88
C PRO A 103 7.49 14.16 -10.15
N ASP A 104 8.48 13.47 -10.73
CA ASP A 104 8.31 12.67 -11.94
C ASP A 104 7.31 11.51 -11.75
N THR A 105 7.12 11.06 -10.50
CA THR A 105 6.20 9.99 -10.12
C THR A 105 5.01 10.47 -9.30
N ALA A 106 4.81 11.78 -9.18
CA ALA A 106 3.74 12.37 -8.38
C ALA A 106 2.35 11.91 -8.87
N LYS A 107 2.14 11.86 -10.20
CA LYS A 107 0.86 11.46 -10.83
C LYS A 107 0.33 10.09 -10.43
N CYS A 108 1.21 9.14 -10.07
CA CYS A 108 0.80 7.80 -9.64
C CYS A 108 0.89 7.62 -8.12
N THR A 109 1.57 8.51 -7.40
CA THR A 109 1.76 8.42 -5.95
C THR A 109 0.54 8.98 -5.22
N VAL A 110 -0.27 8.09 -4.65
CA VAL A 110 -1.55 8.44 -4.02
C VAL A 110 -1.37 9.03 -2.62
N VAL A 111 -0.43 8.46 -1.87
CA VAL A 111 -0.12 8.82 -0.48
C VAL A 111 1.25 8.24 -0.13
N SER A 112 1.90 8.78 0.89
CA SER A 112 3.12 8.22 1.48
C SER A 112 2.93 7.89 2.96
N ALA A 113 3.42 6.73 3.39
CA ALA A 113 3.55 6.36 4.79
C ALA A 113 4.80 7.01 5.37
N GLU A 114 4.64 8.20 5.96
CA GLU A 114 5.74 9.04 6.39
C GLU A 114 6.32 8.62 7.74
N LYS A 115 7.65 8.74 7.85
CA LYS A 115 8.42 8.70 9.10
C LYS A 115 9.03 10.07 9.29
N LYS A 116 8.59 10.80 10.32
CA LYS A 116 8.95 12.20 10.54
C LYS A 116 10.36 12.35 11.13
N LEU A 117 11.37 11.82 10.43
CA LEU A 117 12.76 11.78 10.88
C LEU A 117 13.33 13.17 11.12
N THR A 118 12.98 14.17 10.30
CA THR A 118 13.39 15.57 10.54
C THR A 118 12.95 16.07 11.91
N LYS A 119 11.70 15.79 12.31
CA LYS A 119 11.18 16.11 13.65
C LYS A 119 11.94 15.33 14.71
N ALA A 120 12.05 14.01 14.55
CA ALA A 120 12.70 13.13 15.52
C ALA A 120 14.16 13.53 15.81
N VAL A 121 14.93 13.84 14.77
CA VAL A 121 16.33 14.28 14.88
C VAL A 121 16.40 15.69 15.48
N SER A 122 15.52 16.61 15.07
CA SER A 122 15.46 17.95 15.66
C SER A 122 15.18 17.90 17.16
N ASP A 123 14.18 17.12 17.57
CA ASP A 123 13.82 16.94 18.98
C ASP A 123 15.00 16.33 19.77
N ALA A 124 15.73 15.39 19.18
CA ALA A 124 16.93 14.81 19.80
C ALA A 124 18.04 15.85 19.99
N ILE A 125 18.37 16.63 18.96
CA ILE A 125 19.35 17.71 19.04
C ILE A 125 18.97 18.72 20.11
N GLN A 126 17.68 19.09 20.17
CA GLN A 126 17.17 20.03 21.18
C GLN A 126 17.35 19.48 22.60
N ARG A 127 17.01 18.21 22.86
CA ARG A 127 17.22 17.56 24.17
C ARG A 127 18.69 17.52 24.58
N ILE A 128 19.59 17.26 23.64
CA ILE A 128 21.04 17.25 23.89
C ILE A 128 21.50 18.67 24.26
N ASN A 129 21.09 19.67 23.47
CA ASN A 129 21.45 21.06 23.71
C ASN A 129 20.92 21.58 25.06
N SER A 130 19.70 21.21 25.45
CA SER A 130 19.13 21.55 26.76
C SER A 130 19.65 20.69 27.91
N LYS A 131 20.56 19.74 27.65
CA LYS A 131 21.08 18.77 28.64
C LYS A 131 19.99 17.95 29.34
N THR A 132 18.86 17.72 28.66
CA THR A 132 17.73 16.92 29.16
C THR A 132 17.63 15.54 28.51
N ASP A 133 18.51 15.24 27.54
CA ASP A 133 18.51 13.95 26.88
C ASP A 133 18.84 12.82 27.86
N LYS A 134 18.18 11.68 27.66
CA LYS A 134 18.39 10.46 28.46
C LYS A 134 18.79 9.35 27.48
N GLY A 135 19.89 8.66 27.79
CA GLY A 135 20.25 7.45 27.06
C GLY A 135 19.16 6.39 27.17
N GLY A 136 19.05 5.55 26.14
CA GLY A 136 18.02 4.50 26.03
C GLY A 136 17.20 4.64 24.76
N THR A 137 16.15 3.83 24.64
CA THR A 137 15.25 3.81 23.48
C THR A 137 14.08 4.73 23.71
N ILE A 138 13.83 5.62 22.74
CA ILE A 138 12.64 6.48 22.72
C ILE A 138 11.71 5.91 21.65
N PRO A 139 10.56 5.32 22.01
CA PRO A 139 9.59 4.87 21.03
C PRO A 139 8.98 6.08 20.30
N LEU A 140 8.94 6.00 18.98
CA LEU A 140 8.35 7.01 18.11
C LEU A 140 7.31 6.34 17.25
N ASP A 141 6.05 6.74 17.42
CA ASP A 141 4.92 6.12 16.77
C ASP A 141 3.83 7.16 16.45
N ILE A 142 2.62 6.70 16.18
CA ILE A 142 1.50 7.55 15.82
C ILE A 142 0.98 8.36 17.02
N THR A 143 1.23 7.94 18.26
CA THR A 143 0.88 8.66 19.48
C THR A 143 1.81 9.84 19.74
N THR A 144 3.04 9.79 19.22
CA THR A 144 4.03 10.87 19.28
C THR A 144 4.07 11.71 18.00
N ASP A 145 3.07 11.55 17.12
CA ASP A 145 2.97 12.16 15.79
C ASP A 145 4.28 12.06 14.98
N SER A 146 5.00 10.95 15.16
CA SER A 146 6.30 10.70 14.54
C SER A 146 6.21 9.84 13.27
N VAL A 147 5.03 9.28 13.01
CA VAL A 147 4.65 8.63 11.76
C VAL A 147 3.26 9.12 11.34
N GLY A 148 2.94 9.02 10.05
CA GLY A 148 1.63 9.44 9.54
C GLY A 148 1.46 9.19 8.06
N LEU A 149 0.39 9.75 7.51
CA LEU A 149 0.14 9.78 6.06
C LEU A 149 0.42 11.18 5.53
N SER A 150 1.01 11.26 4.35
CA SER A 150 1.06 12.50 3.58
C SER A 150 -0.36 12.93 3.16
N PRO A 151 -0.56 14.17 2.72
CA PRO A 151 -1.77 14.53 1.98
C PRO A 151 -1.98 13.62 0.77
N PHE A 152 -3.24 13.49 0.33
CA PHE A 152 -3.57 12.72 -0.86
C PHE A 152 -3.37 13.49 -2.17
N HIS A 153 -3.06 14.80 -2.09
CA HIS A 153 -2.77 15.66 -3.24
C HIS A 153 -3.82 15.52 -4.36
N ASP A 154 -3.38 15.27 -5.59
CA ASP A 154 -4.23 15.07 -6.77
C ASP A 154 -5.17 13.86 -6.64
N SER A 155 -4.88 12.95 -5.71
CA SER A 155 -5.66 11.74 -5.45
C SER A 155 -6.80 11.93 -4.45
N GLN A 156 -7.01 13.15 -3.93
CA GLN A 156 -8.03 13.42 -2.89
C GLN A 156 -9.44 12.97 -3.30
N SER A 157 -9.79 13.06 -4.59
CA SER A 157 -11.11 12.63 -5.09
C SER A 157 -11.32 11.11 -5.06
N MET A 158 -10.25 10.32 -4.95
CA MET A 158 -10.33 8.86 -4.82
C MET A 158 -10.64 8.43 -3.39
N ILE A 159 -10.41 9.32 -2.41
CA ILE A 159 -10.64 9.03 -1.00
C ILE A 159 -12.10 9.30 -0.67
N THR A 160 -12.92 8.28 -0.88
CA THR A 160 -14.35 8.33 -0.56
C THR A 160 -14.56 8.45 0.96
N PRO A 161 -15.75 8.90 1.42
CA PRO A 161 -16.05 8.96 2.85
C PRO A 161 -15.88 7.62 3.58
N ASP A 162 -16.15 6.50 2.92
CA ASP A 162 -15.93 5.15 3.48
C ASP A 162 -14.43 4.84 3.65
N ILE A 163 -13.60 5.23 2.68
CA ILE A 163 -12.13 5.07 2.77
C ILE A 163 -11.60 5.97 3.88
N GLN A 164 -12.03 7.22 3.95
CA GLN A 164 -11.63 8.14 5.00
C GLN A 164 -12.01 7.60 6.39
N ALA A 165 -13.25 7.11 6.56
CA ALA A 165 -13.69 6.52 7.82
C ALA A 165 -12.84 5.31 8.24
N LYS A 166 -12.40 4.47 7.30
CA LYS A 166 -11.50 3.34 7.57
C LYS A 166 -10.10 3.81 7.98
N ILE A 167 -9.58 4.85 7.34
CA ILE A 167 -8.30 5.46 7.72
C ILE A 167 -8.39 6.03 9.13
N ASP A 168 -9.44 6.81 9.42
CA ASP A 168 -9.64 7.43 10.73
C ASP A 168 -9.81 6.38 11.83
N ALA A 169 -10.57 5.32 11.56
CA ALA A 169 -10.73 4.20 12.48
C ALA A 169 -9.40 3.47 12.72
N ALA A 170 -8.58 3.27 11.69
CA ALA A 170 -7.26 2.66 11.83
C ALA A 170 -6.30 3.55 12.64
N ILE A 171 -6.25 4.85 12.35
CA ILE A 171 -5.42 5.82 13.10
C ILE A 171 -5.86 5.87 14.56
N LYS A 172 -7.17 5.96 14.82
CA LYS A 172 -7.71 5.94 16.17
C LYS A 172 -7.34 4.64 16.87
N GLY A 173 -7.51 3.51 16.20
CA GLY A 173 -7.20 2.20 16.77
C GLY A 173 -5.73 2.01 17.10
N LEU A 174 -4.83 2.57 16.29
CA LEU A 174 -3.40 2.60 16.58
C LEU A 174 -3.08 3.53 17.76
N LYS A 175 -3.74 4.70 17.85
CA LYS A 175 -3.54 5.66 18.95
C LYS A 175 -4.07 5.15 20.30
N ASP A 176 -5.19 4.45 20.31
CA ASP A 176 -5.81 3.90 21.53
C ASP A 176 -5.37 2.46 21.85
N GLY A 177 -4.53 1.85 21.00
CA GLY A 177 -3.96 0.52 21.20
C GLY A 177 -4.92 -0.64 20.90
N THR A 178 -6.13 -0.38 20.40
CA THR A 178 -7.06 -1.44 19.95
C THR A 178 -6.56 -2.13 18.67
N ILE A 179 -5.70 -1.46 17.90
CA ILE A 179 -4.93 -2.03 16.79
C ILE A 179 -3.45 -2.03 17.20
N LYS A 180 -2.82 -3.21 17.13
CA LYS A 180 -1.36 -3.34 17.26
C LYS A 180 -0.73 -3.39 15.87
N ALA A 181 0.16 -2.44 15.58
CA ALA A 181 0.81 -2.33 14.28
C ALA A 181 1.72 -3.53 13.96
N CYS A 182 2.37 -4.10 14.98
CA CYS A 182 3.16 -5.31 14.84
C CYS A 182 2.32 -6.53 15.24
N VAL A 183 2.31 -7.52 14.35
CA VAL A 183 1.74 -8.85 14.58
C VAL A 183 2.92 -9.82 14.62
N GLU A 184 2.99 -10.69 15.64
CA GLU A 184 4.06 -11.70 15.73
C GLU A 184 4.07 -12.53 14.45
N THR A 185 5.22 -12.59 13.76
CA THR A 185 5.39 -13.45 12.59
C THR A 185 6.57 -14.39 12.82
N PRO A 186 6.67 -15.51 12.08
CA PRO A 186 7.86 -16.35 12.08
C PRO A 186 9.16 -15.61 11.67
N PHE A 187 9.04 -14.39 11.13
CA PHE A 187 10.13 -13.58 10.60
C PHE A 187 10.46 -12.35 11.45
N GLY A 188 9.73 -12.09 12.54
CA GLY A 188 9.95 -10.94 13.41
C GLY A 188 9.00 -10.92 14.61
N SER A 189 9.56 -10.64 15.78
CA SER A 189 8.82 -10.50 17.04
C SER A 189 8.47 -9.05 17.34
N CYS A 190 7.28 -8.85 17.92
CA CYS A 190 6.77 -7.58 18.42
C CYS A 190 7.20 -7.35 19.87
N ASP A 191 7.71 -8.38 20.53
CA ASP A 191 8.24 -8.25 21.88
C ASP A 191 9.56 -7.48 21.83
N ASN A 192 9.51 -6.24 22.31
CA ASN A 192 10.65 -5.53 22.87
C ASN A 192 11.13 -6.25 24.15
N LYS A 193 11.50 -7.54 24.10
CA LYS A 193 12.29 -8.12 25.18
C LYS A 193 13.65 -7.45 25.09
N ASN A 194 13.85 -6.40 25.91
CA ASN A 194 15.05 -5.56 26.05
C ASN A 194 15.01 -4.17 25.35
N GLY A 195 13.83 -3.65 24.97
CA GLY A 195 13.74 -2.26 24.50
C GLY A 195 14.43 -1.98 23.16
N GLN A 196 14.60 -3.01 22.32
CA GLN A 196 15.20 -2.89 21.00
C GLN A 196 14.08 -2.89 19.96
N PRO A 197 13.99 -1.87 19.08
CA PRO A 197 12.90 -1.80 18.11
C PRO A 197 12.90 -3.02 17.18
N PRO A 198 11.73 -3.41 16.64
CA PRO A 198 11.64 -4.54 15.71
C PRO A 198 12.56 -4.30 14.51
N ALA A 199 13.27 -5.38 14.13
CA ALA A 199 14.23 -5.39 13.03
C ALA A 199 13.57 -5.05 11.67
#